data_AF-A0A5A7VTB9-F1
#
_entry.id   AF-A0A5A7VTB9-F1
#
_cell.length_a   1.000
_cell.length_b   1.000
_cell.length_c   1.000
_cell.angle_alpha   90.00
_cell.angle_beta   90.00
_cell.angle_gamma   90.00
#
_symmetry.space_group_name_H-M   'P 1'
#
loop_
_entity.id
_entity.type
_entity.pdbx_description
1 polymer ?
#
loop_
_entity_poly.entity_id
_entity_poly.type
_entity_poly.pdbx_seq_one_letter_code
_entity_poly.pdbx_strand_id
1 'polypeptide(L)'
;MIRTGEANNFYYAYGLDLKSARRRDLMSYRRFQWMRNRCNLRVDGATYNYVCLLRDKFVFGQFASSLGIPTPKNLALLDRESITWLDRDEIVPLEALAEADAPGLDGFCKPLAGMQGTDVFPLRIDRGRLFVADTPVSLDELRRRLRGRCLFQQRIDQHPLMSQLNASSVNTMRLISFCSDGEAAVLHGVLRIGVPPGNVDNWAAGGLIVSIDLERGKLRGDGFFKPGTGARTPVHPVSGTRFDGFELPRFAAAIAMVKRVHEYLPHIHSIGWDVAISTDGPVIVEGNDDWDAGCLMVLEQGFRQHFMELCGRRDSKRVR
;
A
#
# COMPACT_ATOMS: atom_id res chain seq x y z
N MET A 1 25.43 -10.06 6.61
CA MET A 1 25.40 -8.88 5.74
C MET A 1 26.77 -8.62 5.12
N ILE A 2 27.89 -8.64 5.88
CA ILE A 2 29.22 -8.89 5.26
C ILE A 2 29.24 -10.25 4.55
N ARG A 3 28.70 -11.30 5.19
CA ARG A 3 28.50 -12.65 4.62
C ARG A 3 27.67 -12.72 3.34
N THR A 4 26.92 -11.67 2.99
CA THR A 4 26.04 -11.59 1.82
C THR A 4 26.37 -10.41 0.90
N GLY A 5 27.42 -9.64 1.21
CA GLY A 5 27.80 -8.44 0.45
C GLY A 5 26.76 -7.31 0.41
N GLU A 6 25.81 -7.28 1.35
CA GLU A 6 24.73 -6.26 1.37
C GLU A 6 24.93 -5.28 2.52
N ALA A 7 24.81 -3.98 2.21
CA ALA A 7 24.73 -2.92 3.21
C ALA A 7 23.40 -3.01 3.96
N ASN A 8 23.45 -2.95 5.29
CA ASN A 8 22.24 -2.92 6.10
C ASN A 8 21.76 -1.50 6.34
N ASN A 9 20.90 -1.01 5.47
CA ASN A 9 20.33 0.33 5.61
C ASN A 9 19.41 0.47 6.85
N PHE A 10 19.07 -0.64 7.52
CA PHE A 10 18.23 -0.69 8.71
C PHE A 10 18.97 -1.15 9.97
N TYR A 11 20.31 -1.09 9.97
CA TYR A 11 21.13 -1.60 11.08
C TYR A 11 20.66 -1.13 12.46
N TYR A 12 20.50 0.18 12.65
CA TYR A 12 20.03 0.78 13.89
C TYR A 12 18.54 0.51 14.17
N ALA A 13 17.69 0.48 13.13
CA ALA A 13 16.27 0.17 13.29
C ALA A 13 16.05 -1.28 13.78
N TYR A 14 16.88 -2.21 13.34
CA TYR A 14 16.91 -3.58 13.85
C TYR A 14 17.52 -3.71 15.25
N GLY A 15 17.95 -2.59 15.86
CA GLY A 15 18.64 -2.55 17.14
C GLY A 15 19.95 -3.33 17.12
N LEU A 16 20.60 -3.54 15.96
CA LEU A 16 21.82 -4.35 15.83
C LEU A 16 23.04 -3.74 16.53
N ASP A 17 22.97 -2.46 16.84
CA ASP A 17 23.86 -1.71 17.72
C ASP A 17 23.72 -2.10 19.20
N LEU A 18 22.59 -2.70 19.59
CA LEU A 18 22.33 -3.12 20.97
C LEU A 18 22.84 -4.55 21.22
N LYS A 19 23.39 -4.80 22.42
CA LYS A 19 23.82 -6.16 22.83
C LYS A 19 22.67 -7.17 22.88
N SER A 20 21.43 -6.69 23.04
CA SER A 20 20.21 -7.50 23.09
C SER A 20 19.68 -7.91 21.71
N ALA A 21 20.31 -7.46 20.62
CA ALA A 21 19.82 -7.68 19.27
C ALA A 21 19.77 -9.16 18.90
N ARG A 22 18.60 -9.64 18.48
CA ARG A 22 18.42 -11.02 18.01
C ARG A 22 18.72 -11.13 16.51
N ARG A 23 20.00 -11.22 16.20
CA ARG A 23 20.54 -11.31 14.82
C ARG A 23 20.00 -12.46 13.97
N ARG A 24 19.42 -13.49 14.60
CA ARG A 24 18.88 -14.70 13.94
C ARG A 24 17.58 -14.45 13.15
N ASP A 25 16.90 -13.34 13.43
CA ASP A 25 15.60 -13.01 12.82
C ASP A 25 15.75 -12.14 11.55
N LEU A 26 16.99 -11.76 11.19
CA LEU A 26 17.25 -10.95 10.00
C LEU A 26 17.66 -11.79 8.80
N MET A 27 17.10 -11.48 7.64
CA MET A 27 17.50 -12.04 6.35
C MET A 27 18.03 -10.94 5.41
N SER A 28 18.87 -11.32 4.45
CA SER A 28 19.26 -10.40 3.38
C SER A 28 18.02 -10.04 2.56
N TYR A 29 17.94 -8.77 2.16
CA TYR A 29 16.79 -8.28 1.42
C TYR A 29 16.76 -8.89 0.03
N ARG A 30 17.92 -9.08 -0.63
CA ARG A 30 17.95 -9.79 -1.93
C ARG A 30 17.52 -11.25 -1.80
N ARG A 31 17.92 -11.93 -0.71
CA ARG A 31 17.47 -13.31 -0.46
C ARG A 31 15.96 -13.37 -0.26
N PHE A 32 15.41 -12.41 0.50
CA PHE A 32 13.96 -12.27 0.67
C PHE A 32 13.26 -12.09 -0.68
N GLN A 33 13.68 -11.11 -1.47
CA GLN A 33 13.10 -10.83 -2.79
C GLN A 33 13.18 -12.03 -3.72
N TRP A 34 14.34 -12.71 -3.77
CA TRP A 34 14.51 -13.92 -4.59
C TRP A 34 13.53 -15.02 -4.18
N MET A 35 13.41 -15.32 -2.88
CA MET A 35 12.50 -16.36 -2.37
C MET A 35 11.04 -16.01 -2.65
N ARG A 36 10.64 -14.76 -2.36
CA ARG A 36 9.28 -14.26 -2.61
C ARG A 36 8.95 -14.34 -4.10
N ASN A 37 9.80 -13.78 -4.97
CA ASN A 37 9.58 -13.78 -6.42
C ASN A 37 9.49 -15.21 -6.96
N ARG A 38 10.36 -16.11 -6.50
CA ARG A 38 10.30 -17.52 -6.87
C ARG A 38 8.98 -18.18 -6.47
N CYS A 39 8.41 -17.84 -5.32
CA CYS A 39 7.11 -18.37 -4.88
C CYS A 39 5.93 -17.74 -5.63
N ASN A 40 5.96 -16.41 -5.86
CA ASN A 40 4.88 -15.66 -6.50
C ASN A 40 4.81 -15.87 -8.02
N LEU A 41 5.97 -16.04 -8.68
CA LEU A 41 6.04 -16.24 -10.14
C LEU A 41 5.84 -17.70 -10.56
N ARG A 42 5.65 -18.61 -9.60
CA ARG A 42 5.41 -20.03 -9.86
C ARG A 42 4.00 -20.24 -10.43
N VAL A 43 3.91 -20.95 -11.56
CA VAL A 43 2.65 -21.15 -12.29
C VAL A 43 2.06 -22.56 -12.17
N ASP A 44 2.78 -23.55 -11.63
CA ASP A 44 2.28 -24.91 -11.34
C ASP A 44 1.43 -25.56 -12.44
N GLY A 45 1.91 -25.50 -13.69
CA GLY A 45 1.21 -26.06 -14.85
C GLY A 45 0.23 -25.10 -15.53
N ALA A 46 -0.06 -23.94 -14.93
CA ALA A 46 -0.77 -22.86 -15.61
C ALA A 46 0.12 -22.17 -16.65
N THR A 47 -0.51 -21.59 -17.68
CA THR A 47 0.15 -20.82 -18.73
C THR A 47 0.22 -19.32 -18.42
N TYR A 48 -0.27 -18.91 -17.25
CA TYR A 48 -0.38 -17.51 -16.83
C TYR A 48 0.00 -17.33 -15.35
N ASN A 49 0.26 -16.08 -14.97
CA ASN A 49 0.50 -15.69 -13.58
C ASN A 49 -0.21 -14.36 -13.29
N TYR A 50 -0.99 -14.30 -12.22
CA TYR A 50 -1.79 -13.13 -11.86
C TYR A 50 -0.99 -11.94 -11.30
N VAL A 51 0.33 -12.06 -11.10
CA VAL A 51 1.16 -10.96 -10.58
C VAL A 51 1.01 -9.68 -11.40
N CYS A 52 0.76 -9.77 -12.71
CA CYS A 52 0.50 -8.58 -13.53
C CYS A 52 -0.72 -7.77 -13.06
N LEU A 53 -1.75 -8.41 -12.51
CA LEU A 53 -2.93 -7.73 -11.98
C LEU A 53 -2.56 -6.80 -10.83
N LEU A 54 -1.56 -7.13 -10.02
CA LEU A 54 -1.10 -6.30 -8.90
C LEU A 54 -0.19 -5.15 -9.33
N ARG A 55 0.42 -5.27 -10.51
CA ARG A 55 1.39 -4.28 -11.01
C ARG A 55 0.75 -3.14 -11.79
N ASP A 56 -0.48 -3.31 -12.26
CA ASP A 56 -1.25 -2.27 -12.92
C ASP A 56 -2.45 -1.88 -12.05
N LYS A 57 -2.40 -0.67 -11.48
CA LYS A 57 -3.43 -0.15 -10.56
C LYS A 57 -4.81 -0.03 -11.20
N PHE A 58 -4.88 0.24 -12.51
CA PHE A 58 -6.16 0.32 -13.21
C PHE A 58 -6.74 -1.08 -13.37
N VAL A 59 -5.94 -2.04 -13.87
CA VAL A 59 -6.39 -3.43 -14.04
C VAL A 59 -6.77 -4.05 -12.70
N PHE A 60 -5.99 -3.83 -11.65
CA PHE A 60 -6.33 -4.24 -10.28
C PHE A 60 -7.70 -3.70 -9.86
N GLY A 61 -7.92 -2.38 -10.04
CA GLY A 61 -9.17 -1.73 -9.66
C GLY A 61 -10.37 -2.27 -10.43
N GLN A 62 -10.22 -2.57 -11.74
CA GLN A 62 -11.29 -3.19 -12.53
C GLN A 62 -11.62 -4.60 -12.03
N PHE A 63 -10.58 -5.40 -11.75
CA PHE A 63 -10.75 -6.75 -11.20
C PHE A 63 -11.42 -6.75 -9.83
N ALA A 64 -10.99 -5.88 -8.92
CA ALA A 64 -11.58 -5.75 -7.59
C ALA A 64 -13.04 -5.27 -7.67
N SER A 65 -13.32 -4.30 -8.54
CA SER A 65 -14.68 -3.77 -8.73
C SER A 65 -15.64 -4.82 -9.28
N SER A 66 -15.20 -5.69 -10.22
CA SER A 66 -16.07 -6.74 -10.77
C SER A 66 -16.46 -7.80 -9.74
N LEU A 67 -15.63 -7.98 -8.71
CA LEU A 67 -15.87 -8.86 -7.57
C LEU A 67 -16.63 -8.19 -6.43
N GLY A 68 -17.01 -6.91 -6.56
CA GLY A 68 -17.64 -6.14 -5.48
C GLY A 68 -16.72 -5.94 -4.28
N ILE A 69 -15.39 -5.97 -4.47
CA ILE A 69 -14.42 -5.61 -3.45
C ILE A 69 -14.33 -4.08 -3.40
N PRO A 70 -14.53 -3.45 -2.21
CA PRO A 70 -14.40 -2.00 -2.10
C PRO A 70 -12.98 -1.52 -2.46
N THR A 71 -12.90 -0.66 -3.46
CA THR A 71 -11.71 0.10 -3.86
C THR A 71 -12.10 1.56 -4.10
N PRO A 72 -11.15 2.51 -4.12
CA PRO A 72 -11.45 3.87 -4.55
C PRO A 72 -12.05 3.83 -5.96
N LYS A 73 -13.13 4.59 -6.20
CA LYS A 73 -13.79 4.62 -7.51
C LYS A 73 -12.81 5.16 -8.55
N ASN A 74 -12.57 4.39 -9.62
CA ASN A 74 -11.83 4.86 -10.78
C ASN A 74 -12.72 5.84 -11.54
N LEU A 75 -12.34 7.12 -11.59
CA LEU A 75 -13.13 8.17 -12.25
C LEU A 75 -12.76 8.28 -13.73
N ALA A 76 -11.47 8.36 -14.01
CA ALA A 76 -10.95 8.55 -15.36
C ALA A 76 -9.53 8.00 -15.51
N LEU A 77 -9.11 7.85 -16.77
CA LEU A 77 -7.71 7.78 -17.15
C LEU A 77 -7.32 9.12 -17.78
N LEU A 78 -6.22 9.71 -17.32
CA LEU A 78 -5.72 11.01 -17.78
C LEU A 78 -4.37 10.83 -18.46
N ASP A 79 -4.16 11.53 -19.58
CA ASP A 79 -2.83 11.77 -20.13
C ASP A 79 -2.70 13.24 -20.56
N ARG A 80 -1.65 13.59 -21.31
CA ARG A 80 -1.36 14.99 -21.66
C ARG A 80 -2.36 15.59 -22.66
N GLU A 81 -3.10 14.74 -23.35
CA GLU A 81 -3.96 15.09 -24.48
C GLU A 81 -5.42 14.85 -24.14
N SER A 82 -5.72 13.82 -23.36
CA SER A 82 -7.09 13.34 -23.21
C SER A 82 -7.47 12.90 -21.80
N ILE A 83 -8.78 12.80 -21.61
CA ILE A 83 -9.47 12.20 -20.49
C ILE A 83 -10.28 11.04 -21.05
N THR A 84 -10.11 9.84 -20.50
CA THR A 84 -11.02 8.71 -20.72
C THR A 84 -11.93 8.58 -19.50
N TRP A 85 -13.20 8.95 -19.62
CA TRP A 85 -14.20 8.78 -18.56
C TRP A 85 -14.67 7.33 -18.47
N LEU A 86 -14.57 6.74 -17.28
CA LEU A 86 -14.83 5.31 -17.09
C LEU A 86 -16.30 4.98 -16.83
N ASP A 87 -17.12 5.97 -16.48
CA ASP A 87 -18.54 5.80 -16.17
C ASP A 87 -19.47 5.92 -17.40
N ARG A 88 -18.98 6.52 -18.48
CA ARG A 88 -19.78 6.89 -19.66
C ARG A 88 -19.12 6.55 -21.01
N ASP A 89 -17.98 5.86 -20.98
CA ASP A 89 -17.22 5.42 -22.16
C ASP A 89 -16.95 6.55 -23.17
N GLU A 90 -16.38 7.65 -22.67
CA GLU A 90 -16.15 8.87 -23.45
C GLU A 90 -14.68 9.29 -23.37
N ILE A 91 -14.12 9.74 -24.50
CA ILE A 91 -12.78 10.32 -24.58
C ILE A 91 -12.90 11.77 -25.04
N VAL A 92 -12.43 12.70 -24.21
CA VAL A 92 -12.44 14.14 -24.49
C VAL A 92 -11.03 14.74 -24.33
N PRO A 93 -10.75 15.91 -24.89
CA PRO A 93 -9.49 16.63 -24.66
C PRO A 93 -9.27 16.95 -23.18
N LEU A 94 -8.01 17.02 -22.74
CA LEU A 94 -7.64 17.38 -21.36
C LEU A 94 -8.17 18.77 -20.97
N GLU A 95 -8.29 19.67 -21.95
CA GLU A 95 -8.88 21.01 -21.84
C GLU A 95 -10.27 21.00 -21.20
N ALA A 96 -11.05 19.92 -21.37
CA ALA A 96 -12.37 19.79 -20.77
C ALA A 96 -12.36 19.87 -19.24
N LEU A 97 -11.22 19.60 -18.57
CA LEU A 97 -11.09 19.82 -17.12
C LEU A 97 -11.11 21.29 -16.71
N ALA A 98 -10.78 22.20 -17.64
CA ALA A 98 -10.69 23.63 -17.40
C ALA A 98 -11.96 24.40 -17.84
N GLU A 99 -12.97 23.70 -18.36
CA GLU A 99 -14.24 24.28 -18.77
C GLU A 99 -15.12 24.61 -17.56
N ALA A 100 -15.95 25.67 -17.66
CA ALA A 100 -16.71 26.18 -16.52
C ALA A 100 -17.79 25.21 -16.02
N ASP A 101 -18.28 24.35 -16.91
CA ASP A 101 -19.25 23.27 -16.66
C ASP A 101 -18.59 21.93 -16.27
N ALA A 102 -17.25 21.89 -16.17
CA ALA A 102 -16.55 20.71 -15.72
C ALA A 102 -17.06 20.25 -14.34
N PRO A 103 -17.31 18.94 -14.15
CA PRO A 103 -17.83 18.41 -12.91
C PRO A 103 -16.85 18.67 -11.75
N GLY A 104 -17.40 18.93 -10.56
CA GLY A 104 -16.62 18.96 -9.33
C GLY A 104 -16.06 17.57 -9.04
N LEU A 105 -14.74 17.43 -9.03
CA LEU A 105 -14.05 16.16 -8.78
C LEU A 105 -12.95 16.35 -7.76
N ASP A 106 -12.79 15.39 -6.84
CA ASP A 106 -11.70 15.37 -5.87
C ASP A 106 -11.13 13.94 -5.79
N GLY A 107 -9.83 13.83 -6.00
CA GLY A 107 -9.20 12.54 -6.12
C GLY A 107 -7.68 12.57 -6.14
N PHE A 108 -7.11 11.43 -6.49
CA PHE A 108 -5.68 11.22 -6.61
C PHE A 108 -5.34 10.69 -8.00
N CYS A 109 -4.38 11.33 -8.64
CA CYS A 109 -3.75 10.86 -9.86
C CYS A 109 -2.58 9.93 -9.51
N LYS A 110 -2.56 8.74 -10.12
CA LYS A 110 -1.53 7.72 -9.89
C LYS A 110 -1.03 7.16 -11.23
N PRO A 111 0.28 7.01 -11.45
CA PRO A 111 0.77 6.23 -12.60
C PRO A 111 0.25 4.78 -12.52
N LEU A 112 -0.08 4.17 -13.65
CA LEU A 112 -0.64 2.80 -13.66
C LEU A 112 0.29 1.78 -13.01
N ALA A 113 1.59 1.84 -13.32
CA ALA A 113 2.63 0.92 -12.82
C ALA A 113 3.61 1.57 -11.82
N GLY A 114 3.23 2.70 -11.21
CA GLY A 114 4.08 3.39 -10.24
C GLY A 114 4.26 2.62 -8.94
N MET A 115 5.44 2.75 -8.31
CA MET A 115 5.78 2.17 -7.00
C MET A 115 6.05 3.27 -5.97
N GLN A 116 5.89 2.94 -4.68
CA GLN A 116 6.29 3.78 -3.54
C GLN A 116 5.63 5.17 -3.47
N GLY A 117 4.54 5.41 -4.18
CA GLY A 117 3.87 6.72 -4.21
C GLY A 117 4.56 7.76 -5.09
N THR A 118 5.55 7.37 -5.90
CA THR A 118 6.20 8.27 -6.86
C THR A 118 5.20 8.76 -7.91
N ASP A 119 5.25 10.05 -8.22
CA ASP A 119 4.36 10.74 -9.17
C ASP A 119 2.86 10.65 -8.82
N VAL A 120 2.53 10.33 -7.57
CA VAL A 120 1.16 10.40 -7.05
C VAL A 120 0.89 11.81 -6.56
N PHE A 121 -0.23 12.40 -6.98
CA PHE A 121 -0.64 13.73 -6.51
C PHE A 121 -2.16 13.84 -6.38
N PRO A 122 -2.65 14.56 -5.36
CA PRO A 122 -4.07 14.91 -5.27
C PRO A 122 -4.41 15.92 -6.36
N LEU A 123 -5.55 15.73 -7.00
CA LEU A 123 -6.11 16.63 -8.01
C LEU A 123 -7.56 16.91 -7.64
N ARG A 124 -7.88 18.19 -7.49
CA ARG A 124 -9.25 18.68 -7.31
C ARG A 124 -9.61 19.62 -8.45
N ILE A 125 -10.81 19.43 -8.99
CA ILE A 125 -11.42 20.24 -10.05
C ILE A 125 -12.69 20.85 -9.48
N ASP A 126 -12.85 22.16 -9.62
CA ASP A 126 -14.04 22.89 -9.17
C ASP A 126 -14.39 23.98 -10.18
N ARG A 127 -15.40 23.71 -11.02
CA ARG A 127 -15.90 24.63 -12.07
C ARG A 127 -14.78 25.13 -12.97
N GLY A 128 -14.02 24.20 -13.55
CA GLY A 128 -12.86 24.50 -14.41
C GLY A 128 -11.58 24.93 -13.70
N ARG A 129 -11.62 25.15 -12.37
CA ARG A 129 -10.43 25.49 -11.59
C ARG A 129 -9.73 24.24 -11.11
N LEU A 130 -8.43 24.14 -11.40
CA LEU A 130 -7.60 22.99 -11.07
C LEU A 130 -6.75 23.28 -9.83
N PHE A 131 -6.68 22.31 -8.92
CA PHE A 131 -5.87 22.38 -7.71
C PHE A 131 -5.06 21.11 -7.55
N VAL A 132 -3.76 21.25 -7.27
CA VAL A 132 -2.88 20.14 -6.89
C VAL A 132 -2.39 20.39 -5.48
N ALA A 133 -2.70 19.46 -4.58
CA ALA A 133 -2.45 19.60 -3.14
C ALA A 133 -2.96 20.94 -2.60
N ASP A 134 -4.21 21.26 -2.93
CA ASP A 134 -4.92 22.50 -2.60
C ASP A 134 -4.28 23.80 -3.13
N THR A 135 -3.23 23.70 -3.94
CA THR A 135 -2.62 24.85 -4.62
C THR A 135 -3.21 24.98 -6.03
N PRO A 136 -3.72 26.17 -6.42
CA PRO A 136 -4.20 26.41 -7.78
C PRO A 136 -3.10 26.15 -8.81
N VAL A 137 -3.42 25.46 -9.90
CA VAL A 137 -2.49 25.19 -11.01
C VAL A 137 -3.14 25.50 -12.36
N SER A 138 -2.33 25.80 -13.37
CA SER A 138 -2.81 25.90 -14.75
C SER A 138 -2.95 24.53 -15.40
N LEU A 139 -3.74 24.45 -16.49
CA LEU A 139 -3.84 23.25 -17.32
C LEU A 139 -2.46 22.78 -17.83
N ASP A 140 -1.60 23.71 -18.22
CA ASP A 140 -0.24 23.39 -18.66
C ASP A 140 0.64 22.83 -17.55
N GLU A 141 0.45 23.28 -16.31
CA GLU A 141 1.16 22.69 -15.18
C GLU A 141 0.67 21.27 -14.90
N LEU A 142 -0.65 21.04 -14.92
CA LEU A 142 -1.21 19.69 -14.83
C LEU A 142 -0.67 18.78 -15.94
N ARG A 143 -0.69 19.25 -17.19
CA ARG A 143 -0.14 18.53 -18.36
C ARG A 143 1.33 18.16 -18.17
N ARG A 144 2.15 19.04 -17.59
CA ARG A 144 3.56 18.74 -17.28
C ARG A 144 3.68 17.65 -16.21
N ARG A 145 2.77 17.58 -15.23
CA ARG A 145 2.77 16.54 -14.18
C ARG A 145 2.35 15.17 -14.70
N LEU A 146 1.49 15.11 -15.72
CA LEU A 146 1.07 13.84 -16.34
C LEU A 146 2.25 13.22 -17.13
N ARG A 147 2.84 12.17 -16.56
CA ARG A 147 3.93 11.38 -17.15
C ARG A 147 3.35 10.08 -17.70
N GLY A 148 2.87 10.13 -18.95
CA GLY A 148 2.12 9.03 -19.55
C GLY A 148 0.68 8.96 -19.04
N ARG A 149 0.09 7.77 -19.08
CA ARG A 149 -1.30 7.56 -18.62
C ARG A 149 -1.35 7.40 -17.11
N CYS A 150 -2.23 8.15 -16.46
CA CYS A 150 -2.47 8.14 -15.03
C CYS A 150 -3.92 7.72 -14.74
N LEU A 151 -4.11 6.99 -13.66
CA LEU A 151 -5.42 6.69 -13.09
C LEU A 151 -5.84 7.82 -12.16
N PHE A 152 -7.01 8.41 -12.40
CA PHE A 152 -7.65 9.35 -11.49
C PHE A 152 -8.70 8.62 -10.66
N GLN A 153 -8.42 8.45 -9.36
CA GLN A 153 -9.32 7.78 -8.42
C GLN A 153 -9.95 8.79 -7.47
N GLN A 154 -11.21 8.55 -7.10
CA GLN A 154 -11.90 9.33 -6.10
C GLN A 154 -11.13 9.33 -4.77
N ARG A 155 -11.15 10.48 -4.09
CA ARG A 155 -10.57 10.63 -2.75
C ARG A 155 -11.25 9.67 -1.76
N ILE A 156 -10.47 9.08 -0.87
CA ILE A 156 -10.99 8.24 0.21
C ILE A 156 -11.30 9.13 1.40
N ASP A 157 -12.56 9.15 1.82
CA ASP A 157 -12.97 9.75 3.09
C ASP A 157 -12.70 8.76 4.22
N GLN A 158 -11.61 9.01 4.95
CA GLN A 158 -11.14 8.12 5.99
C GLN A 158 -11.99 8.21 7.26
N HIS A 159 -12.14 7.07 7.94
CA HIS A 159 -12.87 6.96 9.20
C HIS A 159 -12.36 7.94 10.28
N PRO A 160 -13.24 8.59 11.05
CA PRO A 160 -12.84 9.61 12.04
C PRO A 160 -11.81 9.14 13.06
N LEU A 161 -11.91 7.91 13.56
CA LEU A 161 -10.88 7.33 14.45
C LEU A 161 -9.50 7.31 13.78
N MET A 162 -9.39 6.88 12.52
CA MET A 162 -8.12 6.88 11.81
C MET A 162 -7.58 8.31 11.61
N SER A 163 -8.47 9.29 11.41
CA SER A 163 -8.09 10.71 11.31
C SER A 163 -7.54 11.29 12.61
N GLN A 164 -7.80 10.69 13.78
CA GLN A 164 -7.14 11.06 15.03
C GLN A 164 -5.63 10.77 15.00
N LEU A 165 -5.21 9.72 14.27
CA LEU A 165 -3.78 9.45 14.06
C LEU A 165 -3.19 10.49 13.13
N ASN A 166 -3.74 10.61 11.92
CA ASN A 166 -3.38 11.67 10.98
C ASN A 166 -4.56 11.97 10.04
N ALA A 167 -4.93 13.24 9.94
CA ALA A 167 -6.00 13.72 9.05
C ALA A 167 -5.48 14.27 7.71
N SER A 168 -4.17 14.54 7.58
CA SER A 168 -3.61 15.14 6.36
C SER A 168 -3.48 14.15 5.20
N SER A 169 -3.42 12.85 5.49
CA SER A 169 -3.37 11.77 4.52
C SER A 169 -4.12 10.55 5.02
N VAL A 170 -4.49 9.66 4.10
CA VAL A 170 -5.10 8.37 4.44
C VAL A 170 -4.04 7.49 5.08
N ASN A 171 -4.37 6.93 6.24
CA ASN A 171 -3.57 5.93 6.94
C ASN A 171 -3.98 4.55 6.45
N THR A 172 -3.01 3.72 6.09
CA THR A 172 -3.27 2.39 5.53
C THR A 172 -2.62 1.30 6.35
N MET A 173 -3.34 0.20 6.54
CA MET A 173 -2.78 -1.04 7.05
C MET A 173 -2.09 -1.76 5.89
N ARG A 174 -0.80 -2.03 6.02
CA ARG A 174 -0.06 -2.99 5.19
C ARG A 174 -0.28 -4.38 5.78
N LEU A 175 -1.22 -5.12 5.23
CA LEU A 175 -1.55 -6.49 5.65
C LEU A 175 -0.90 -7.48 4.68
N ILE A 176 -0.06 -8.38 5.17
CA ILE A 176 0.55 -9.42 4.33
C ILE A 176 -0.23 -10.70 4.46
N SER A 177 -0.77 -11.16 3.34
CA SER A 177 -1.44 -12.45 3.26
C SER A 177 -0.59 -13.46 2.50
N PHE A 178 -0.78 -14.73 2.86
CA PHE A 178 -0.22 -15.89 2.18
C PHE A 178 -1.37 -16.79 1.73
N CYS A 179 -1.29 -17.29 0.50
CA CYS A 179 -2.27 -18.21 -0.07
C CYS A 179 -1.62 -19.57 -0.32
N SER A 180 -2.29 -20.63 0.14
CA SER A 180 -1.91 -22.01 -0.06
C SER A 180 -3.16 -22.84 -0.33
N ASP A 181 -3.17 -23.58 -1.44
CA ASP A 181 -4.31 -24.43 -1.85
C ASP A 181 -5.65 -23.68 -1.96
N GLY A 182 -5.59 -22.41 -2.35
CA GLY A 182 -6.77 -21.56 -2.46
C GLY A 182 -7.27 -20.98 -1.14
N GLU A 183 -6.61 -21.27 -0.01
CA GLU A 183 -6.92 -20.66 1.29
C GLU A 183 -5.94 -19.55 1.62
N ALA A 184 -6.45 -18.35 1.90
CA ALA A 184 -5.63 -17.21 2.26
C ALA A 184 -5.65 -16.93 3.77
N ALA A 185 -4.50 -16.56 4.33
CA ALA A 185 -4.36 -16.10 5.71
C ALA A 185 -3.54 -14.82 5.77
N VAL A 186 -3.98 -13.84 6.60
CA VAL A 186 -3.19 -12.66 6.93
C VAL A 186 -2.30 -13.00 8.11
N LEU A 187 -0.98 -12.87 7.93
CA LEU A 187 0.01 -13.34 8.92
C LEU A 187 0.85 -12.21 9.49
N HIS A 188 0.92 -11.06 8.81
CA HIS A 188 1.71 -9.91 9.23
C HIS A 188 0.94 -8.62 8.98
N GLY A 189 1.20 -7.59 9.79
CA GLY A 189 0.44 -6.34 9.71
C GLY A 189 1.12 -5.17 10.39
N VAL A 190 1.24 -4.07 9.64
CA VAL A 190 1.69 -2.78 10.18
C VAL A 190 0.76 -1.67 9.71
N LEU A 191 0.51 -0.69 10.55
CA LEU A 191 -0.15 0.54 10.13
C LEU A 191 0.90 1.54 9.65
N ARG A 192 0.66 2.14 8.49
CA ARG A 192 1.44 3.25 7.96
C ARG A 192 0.67 4.55 8.20
N ILE A 193 1.38 5.56 8.68
CA ILE A 193 0.80 6.84 9.11
C ILE A 193 1.65 7.95 8.49
N GLY A 194 1.01 8.86 7.75
CA GLY A 194 1.70 10.01 7.15
C GLY A 194 2.07 11.06 8.17
N VAL A 195 3.13 11.81 7.87
CA VAL A 195 3.57 12.96 8.68
C VAL A 195 3.64 14.19 7.77
N PRO A 196 2.92 15.28 8.10
CA PRO A 196 3.04 16.55 7.39
C PRO A 196 4.50 17.03 7.28
N PRO A 197 4.90 17.67 6.16
CA PRO A 197 4.05 18.16 5.07
C PRO A 197 3.72 17.12 3.99
N GLY A 198 4.04 15.83 4.19
CA GLY A 198 3.71 14.77 3.23
C GLY A 198 2.21 14.56 3.04
N ASN A 199 1.82 14.17 1.83
CA ASN A 199 0.44 13.86 1.43
C ASN A 199 0.17 12.35 1.27
N VAL A 200 1.16 11.51 1.56
CA VAL A 200 1.08 10.05 1.55
C VAL A 200 1.54 9.49 2.90
N ASP A 201 1.12 8.28 3.25
CA ASP A 201 1.49 7.61 4.49
C ASP A 201 2.73 6.70 4.38
N ASN A 202 3.28 6.57 3.17
CA ASN A 202 4.37 5.65 2.89
C ASN A 202 5.60 5.93 3.77
N TRP A 203 6.13 4.88 4.40
CA TRP A 203 7.35 4.92 5.20
C TRP A 203 8.56 5.45 4.44
N ALA A 204 8.65 5.14 3.13
CA ALA A 204 9.72 5.64 2.28
C ALA A 204 9.60 7.15 1.96
N ALA A 205 8.41 7.74 2.14
CA ALA A 205 8.10 9.14 1.88
C ALA A 205 8.10 10.00 3.15
N GLY A 206 8.60 9.47 4.27
CA GLY A 206 8.71 10.19 5.54
C GLY A 206 7.57 9.97 6.53
N GLY A 207 6.63 9.06 6.22
CA GLY A 207 5.70 8.53 7.20
C GLY A 207 6.37 7.65 8.26
N LEU A 208 5.56 7.15 9.18
CA LEU A 208 5.98 6.19 10.21
C LEU A 208 5.14 4.92 10.15
N ILE A 209 5.68 3.85 10.75
CA ILE A 209 5.01 2.55 10.85
C ILE A 209 4.81 2.15 12.30
N VAL A 210 3.71 1.45 12.58
CA VAL A 210 3.38 0.90 13.89
C VAL A 210 2.95 -0.55 13.73
N SER A 211 3.36 -1.44 14.66
CA SER A 211 2.94 -2.84 14.61
C SER A 211 1.45 -2.99 14.91
N ILE A 212 0.80 -3.97 14.27
CA ILE A 212 -0.57 -4.36 14.58
C ILE A 212 -0.55 -5.67 15.36
N ASP A 213 -1.26 -5.73 16.48
CA ASP A 213 -1.71 -6.97 17.10
C ASP A 213 -2.87 -7.52 16.26
N LEU A 214 -2.59 -8.53 15.43
CA LEU A 214 -3.56 -9.13 14.51
C LEU A 214 -4.70 -9.87 15.22
N GLU A 215 -4.51 -10.30 16.47
CA GLU A 215 -5.57 -10.97 17.24
C GLU A 215 -6.55 -9.95 17.80
N ARG A 216 -6.03 -8.83 18.31
CA ARG A 216 -6.83 -7.79 18.98
C ARG A 216 -7.31 -6.68 18.05
N GLY A 217 -6.70 -6.51 16.88
CA GLY A 217 -6.97 -5.38 15.99
C GLY A 217 -6.54 -4.04 16.59
N LYS A 218 -5.42 -4.04 17.32
CA LYS A 218 -4.89 -2.84 18.00
C LYS A 218 -3.45 -2.58 17.59
N LEU A 219 -3.06 -1.31 17.61
CA LEU A 219 -1.66 -0.94 17.50
C LEU A 219 -0.88 -1.36 18.74
N ARG A 220 0.38 -1.78 18.55
CA ARG A 220 1.26 -2.28 19.60
C ARG A 220 2.62 -1.59 19.55
N GLY A 221 3.03 -1.03 20.69
CA GLY A 221 4.33 -0.39 20.87
C GLY A 221 4.46 0.98 20.22
N ASP A 222 5.70 1.36 19.92
CA ASP A 222 6.03 2.68 19.36
C ASP A 222 5.84 2.72 17.85
N GLY A 223 5.80 3.94 17.31
CA GLY A 223 5.98 4.24 15.91
C GLY A 223 7.46 4.33 15.53
N PHE A 224 7.77 3.92 14.30
CA PHE A 224 9.12 3.83 13.78
C PHE A 224 9.24 4.62 12.48
N PHE A 225 10.12 5.61 12.46
CA PHE A 225 10.54 6.26 11.22
C PHE A 225 11.58 5.42 10.48
N LYS A 226 11.71 5.68 9.18
CA LYS A 226 12.77 5.08 8.39
C LYS A 226 14.12 5.65 8.86
N PRO A 227 15.19 4.83 8.93
CA PRO A 227 16.52 5.33 9.25
C PRO A 227 16.91 6.51 8.35
N GLY A 228 17.42 7.58 8.97
CA GLY A 228 17.73 8.84 8.29
C GLY A 228 16.57 9.83 8.23
N THR A 229 15.34 9.43 8.58
CA THR A 229 14.18 10.33 8.64
C THR A 229 13.79 10.72 10.06
N GLY A 230 13.89 9.79 11.02
CA GLY A 230 13.53 10.05 12.41
C GLY A 230 13.84 8.90 13.35
N ALA A 231 13.53 9.06 14.63
CA ALA A 231 13.74 8.08 15.68
C ALA A 231 12.49 7.20 15.93
N ARG A 232 12.43 6.50 17.06
CA ARG A 232 11.21 5.87 17.55
C ARG A 232 10.39 6.87 18.36
N THR A 233 9.07 6.77 18.34
CA THR A 233 8.19 7.66 19.12
C THR A 233 6.92 6.92 19.59
N PRO A 234 6.48 7.11 20.85
CA PRO A 234 5.24 6.48 21.35
C PRO A 234 3.96 7.17 20.86
N VAL A 235 4.08 8.35 20.26
CA VAL A 235 2.97 9.19 19.79
C VAL A 235 3.24 9.72 18.39
N HIS A 236 2.18 10.06 17.65
CA HIS A 236 2.30 10.76 16.37
C HIS A 236 2.81 12.20 16.60
N PRO A 237 3.85 12.67 15.88
CA PRO A 237 4.51 13.94 16.18
C PRO A 237 3.63 15.18 16.01
N VAL A 238 2.55 15.09 15.23
CA VAL A 238 1.65 16.23 14.98
C VAL A 238 0.37 16.15 15.80
N SER A 239 -0.28 14.98 15.85
CA SER A 239 -1.57 14.83 16.54
C SER A 239 -1.43 14.51 18.03
N GLY A 240 -0.25 14.06 18.47
CA GLY A 240 -0.02 13.61 19.85
C GLY A 240 -0.70 12.28 20.20
N THR A 241 -1.39 11.65 19.24
CA THR A 241 -2.12 10.39 19.46
C THR A 241 -1.16 9.28 19.81
N ARG A 242 -1.42 8.61 20.94
CA ARG A 242 -0.65 7.45 21.39
C ARG A 242 -0.94 6.23 20.51
N PHE A 243 0.12 5.53 20.12
CA PHE A 243 0.00 4.34 19.28
C PHE A 243 -0.41 3.11 20.07
N ASP A 244 0.34 2.77 21.12
CA ASP A 244 0.10 1.54 21.87
C ASP A 244 -1.33 1.48 22.45
N GLY A 245 -2.06 0.43 22.07
CA GLY A 245 -3.45 0.22 22.46
C GLY A 245 -4.50 0.92 21.60
N PHE A 246 -4.11 1.72 20.60
CA PHE A 246 -5.05 2.35 19.66
C PHE A 246 -5.82 1.28 18.88
N GLU A 247 -7.15 1.37 18.89
CA GLU A 247 -8.03 0.38 18.27
C GLU A 247 -8.31 0.70 16.81
N LEU A 248 -8.07 -0.26 15.92
CA LEU A 248 -8.30 -0.09 14.49
C LEU A 248 -9.78 -0.35 14.16
N PRO A 249 -10.52 0.65 13.64
CA PRO A 249 -11.92 0.48 13.29
C PRO A 249 -12.09 -0.58 12.20
N ARG A 250 -13.15 -1.40 12.31
CA ARG A 250 -13.55 -2.40 11.31
C ARG A 250 -12.44 -3.40 10.94
N PHE A 251 -11.47 -3.63 11.83
CA PHE A 251 -10.30 -4.46 11.56
C PHE A 251 -10.64 -5.89 11.11
N ALA A 252 -11.58 -6.56 11.79
CA ALA A 252 -12.00 -7.92 11.42
C ALA A 252 -12.59 -7.98 9.99
N ALA A 253 -13.34 -6.95 9.58
CA ALA A 253 -13.87 -6.84 8.22
C ALA A 253 -12.75 -6.63 7.20
N ALA A 254 -11.72 -5.85 7.55
CA ALA A 254 -10.54 -5.66 6.70
C ALA A 254 -9.78 -6.98 6.47
N ILE A 255 -9.56 -7.76 7.54
CA ILE A 255 -8.92 -9.09 7.45
C ILE A 255 -9.74 -10.03 6.57
N ALA A 256 -11.06 -10.11 6.78
CA ALA A 256 -11.94 -10.95 5.97
C ALA A 256 -11.92 -10.55 4.49
N MET A 257 -11.94 -9.23 4.19
CA MET A 257 -11.87 -8.71 2.84
C MET A 257 -10.54 -9.08 2.16
N VAL A 258 -9.41 -8.92 2.85
CA VAL A 258 -8.07 -9.27 2.34
C VAL A 258 -7.96 -10.75 2.03
N LYS A 259 -8.43 -11.63 2.93
CA LYS A 259 -8.46 -13.07 2.68
C LYS A 259 -9.26 -13.38 1.43
N ARG A 260 -10.51 -12.90 1.38
CA ARG A 260 -11.43 -13.13 0.25
C ARG A 260 -10.82 -12.71 -1.08
N VAL A 261 -10.22 -11.52 -1.19
CA VAL A 261 -9.62 -11.06 -2.46
C VAL A 261 -8.38 -11.88 -2.85
N HIS A 262 -7.58 -12.33 -1.89
CA HIS A 262 -6.39 -13.14 -2.17
C HIS A 262 -6.76 -14.55 -2.67
N GLU A 263 -7.88 -15.10 -2.22
CA GLU A 263 -8.38 -16.40 -2.67
C GLU A 263 -8.75 -16.40 -4.17
N TYR A 264 -9.08 -15.24 -4.77
CA TYR A 264 -9.23 -15.10 -6.23
C TYR A 264 -7.90 -15.01 -7.00
N LEU A 265 -6.76 -14.92 -6.30
CA LEU A 265 -5.41 -14.84 -6.87
C LEU A 265 -4.54 -16.03 -6.39
N PRO A 266 -5.01 -17.30 -6.50
CA PRO A 266 -4.45 -18.43 -5.76
C PRO A 266 -3.01 -18.80 -6.15
N HIS A 267 -2.53 -18.36 -7.32
CA HIS A 267 -1.15 -18.60 -7.78
C HIS A 267 -0.13 -17.65 -7.14
N ILE A 268 -0.57 -16.50 -6.63
CA ILE A 268 0.32 -15.55 -5.98
C ILE A 268 0.48 -15.97 -4.52
N HIS A 269 1.64 -16.52 -4.18
CA HIS A 269 1.89 -17.07 -2.86
C HIS A 269 1.74 -16.05 -1.72
N SER A 270 2.20 -14.82 -1.90
CA SER A 270 2.02 -13.75 -0.91
C SER A 270 1.84 -12.37 -1.51
N ILE A 271 0.99 -11.56 -0.87
CA ILE A 271 0.62 -10.21 -1.30
C ILE A 271 0.63 -9.27 -0.10
N GLY A 272 1.17 -8.07 -0.28
CA GLY A 272 1.00 -6.98 0.68
C GLY A 272 -0.13 -6.05 0.24
N TRP A 273 -1.19 -6.01 1.04
CA TRP A 273 -2.37 -5.19 0.78
C TRP A 273 -2.30 -3.88 1.53
N ASP A 274 -2.53 -2.79 0.83
CA ASP A 274 -2.73 -1.47 1.43
C ASP A 274 -4.22 -1.25 1.62
N VAL A 275 -4.66 -1.29 2.88
CA VAL A 275 -6.07 -1.20 3.25
C VAL A 275 -6.32 0.07 4.04
N ALA A 276 -7.17 0.95 3.51
CA ALA A 276 -7.70 2.10 4.24
C ALA A 276 -9.00 1.70 4.94
N ILE A 277 -9.36 2.40 6.02
CA ILE A 277 -10.71 2.33 6.59
C ILE A 277 -11.43 3.63 6.26
N SER A 278 -12.40 3.59 5.35
CA SER A 278 -13.27 4.72 5.03
C SER A 278 -14.39 4.86 6.08
N THR A 279 -15.21 5.90 5.92
CA THR A 279 -16.46 6.06 6.67
C THR A 279 -17.41 4.88 6.52
N ASP A 280 -17.40 4.21 5.35
CA ASP A 280 -18.32 3.12 5.01
C ASP A 280 -17.75 1.73 5.30
N GLY A 281 -16.43 1.60 5.46
CA GLY A 281 -15.80 0.31 5.73
C GLY A 281 -14.37 0.20 5.20
N PRO A 282 -13.77 -1.00 5.23
CA PRO A 282 -12.43 -1.20 4.69
C PRO A 282 -12.43 -1.09 3.16
N VAL A 283 -11.39 -0.48 2.61
CA VAL A 283 -11.20 -0.24 1.18
C VAL A 283 -9.78 -0.65 0.79
N ILE A 284 -9.63 -1.47 -0.26
CA ILE A 284 -8.32 -1.82 -0.80
C ILE A 284 -7.82 -0.70 -1.70
N VAL A 285 -6.71 -0.10 -1.30
CA VAL A 285 -6.05 0.95 -2.08
C VAL A 285 -5.19 0.34 -3.19
N GLU A 286 -4.43 -0.70 -2.87
CA GLU A 286 -3.62 -1.48 -3.81
C GLU A 286 -3.20 -2.83 -3.20
N GLY A 287 -2.88 -3.80 -4.06
CA GLY A 287 -2.17 -5.03 -3.69
C GLY A 287 -0.77 -5.03 -4.30
N ASN A 288 0.22 -5.50 -3.56
CA ASN A 288 1.63 -5.44 -3.94
C ASN A 288 2.27 -6.83 -3.95
N ASP A 289 2.78 -7.28 -5.11
CA ASP A 289 3.62 -8.48 -5.18
C ASP A 289 5.02 -8.21 -4.60
N ASP A 290 5.54 -6.98 -4.76
CA ASP A 290 6.71 -6.48 -4.06
C ASP A 290 6.31 -5.70 -2.79
N TRP A 291 6.00 -6.44 -1.74
CA TRP A 291 5.42 -5.88 -0.52
C TRP A 291 6.42 -5.35 0.53
N ASP A 292 7.72 -5.28 0.19
CA ASP A 292 8.83 -4.79 1.05
C ASP A 292 8.80 -5.31 2.51
N ALA A 293 9.54 -6.39 2.78
CA ALA A 293 9.65 -6.96 4.12
C ALA A 293 10.49 -6.12 5.11
N GLY A 294 11.09 -4.99 4.69
CA GLY A 294 11.96 -4.19 5.55
C GLY A 294 11.29 -3.80 6.87
N CYS A 295 10.05 -3.30 6.81
CA CYS A 295 9.28 -2.93 8.00
C CYS A 295 8.98 -4.12 8.91
N LEU A 296 8.63 -5.27 8.34
CA LEU A 296 8.26 -6.47 9.11
C LEU A 296 9.48 -7.12 9.77
N MET A 297 10.64 -7.12 9.09
CA MET A 297 11.90 -7.55 9.69
C MET A 297 12.31 -6.67 10.89
N VAL A 298 11.87 -5.40 10.92
CA VAL A 298 12.10 -4.50 12.07
C VAL A 298 11.13 -4.79 13.21
N LEU A 299 9.85 -4.95 12.88
CA LEU A 299 8.77 -4.90 13.86
C LEU A 299 8.34 -6.27 14.38
N GLU A 300 8.53 -7.33 13.60
CA GLU A 300 7.98 -8.63 13.89
C GLU A 300 9.04 -9.65 14.29
N GLN A 301 8.93 -10.12 15.54
CA GLN A 301 9.78 -11.20 16.04
C GLN A 301 9.46 -12.50 15.31
N GLY A 302 10.50 -13.23 14.91
CA GLY A 302 10.33 -14.51 14.23
C GLY A 302 9.93 -14.43 12.74
N PHE A 303 9.82 -13.22 12.17
CA PHE A 303 9.41 -13.02 10.77
C PHE A 303 10.21 -13.89 9.80
N ARG A 304 11.54 -13.92 9.92
CA ARG A 304 12.40 -14.72 9.05
C ARG A 304 12.09 -16.21 9.14
N GLN A 305 11.97 -16.79 10.33
CA GLN A 305 11.68 -18.22 10.49
C GLN A 305 10.34 -18.55 9.83
N HIS A 306 9.31 -17.76 10.16
CA HIS A 306 7.96 -17.97 9.63
C HIS A 306 7.92 -17.83 8.09
N PHE A 307 8.55 -16.80 7.54
CA PHE A 307 8.66 -16.62 6.09
C PHE A 307 9.37 -17.79 5.40
N MET A 308 10.48 -18.25 5.97
CA MET A 308 11.23 -19.40 5.43
C MET A 308 10.39 -20.69 5.45
N GLU A 309 9.62 -20.92 6.52
CA GLU A 309 8.70 -22.06 6.63
C GLU A 309 7.59 -22.00 5.57
N LEU A 310 6.97 -20.84 5.37
CA LEU A 310 5.93 -20.64 4.36
C LEU A 310 6.46 -20.91 2.94
N CYS A 311 7.62 -20.35 2.58
CA CYS A 311 8.27 -20.64 1.31
C CYS A 311 8.65 -22.13 1.17
N GLY A 312 9.14 -22.76 2.25
CA GLY A 312 9.49 -24.18 2.25
C GLY A 312 8.28 -25.08 2.01
N ARG A 313 7.12 -24.76 2.62
CA ARG A 313 5.85 -25.46 2.36
C ARG A 313 5.45 -25.34 0.90
N ARG A 314 5.51 -24.14 0.32
CA ARG A 314 5.24 -23.92 -1.11
C ARG A 314 6.13 -24.79 -2.00
N ASP A 315 7.42 -24.90 -1.68
CA ASP A 315 8.37 -25.72 -2.44
C ASP A 315 8.11 -27.22 -2.35
N SER A 316 7.78 -27.71 -1.16
CA SER A 316 7.54 -29.15 -0.93
C SER A 316 6.39 -29.70 -1.80
N LYS A 317 5.43 -28.84 -2.16
CA LYS A 317 4.32 -29.17 -3.07
C LYS A 317 4.74 -29.37 -4.54
N ARG A 318 6.02 -29.23 -4.88
CA ARG A 318 6.59 -29.50 -6.21
C ARG A 318 6.71 -30.99 -6.54
N VAL A 319 6.62 -31.87 -5.53
CA VAL A 319 7.03 -33.29 -5.65
C VAL A 319 5.83 -34.24 -5.79
N ARG A 320 4.70 -33.79 -6.36
CA ARG A 320 3.59 -34.67 -6.72
C ARG A 320 3.08 -34.34 -8.10
#